data_AF-A0A1E4ZLJ8-F1
#
_entry.id   AF-A0A1E4ZLJ8-F1
#
_cell.length_a   1.000
_cell.length_b   1.000
_cell.length_c   1.000
_cell.angle_alpha   90.00
_cell.angle_beta   90.00
_cell.angle_gamma   90.00
#
_symmetry.space_group_name_H-M   'P 1'
#
loop_
_entity.id
_entity.type
_entity.pdbx_description
1 polymer ?
#
loop_
_entity_poly.entity_id
_entity_poly.type
_entity_poly.pdbx_seq_one_letter_code
_entity_poly.pdbx_strand_id
1 'polypeptide(L)'
;MESKQTTKAYYDFSTVFQRTKSFIDSHNQEHTNLKERLNANHRATAELITRLYAKQLNKAITLGDTLEELPGFKTYNPSLASCKGCTVRTIINHKERLKAAGFIIKETHRGKSGVELWINPAIFHTQQLSTVPNDISSDIRHIILGFDQRVKNLHPLVHEQQEQKNNNSNVDKSITPEKGVRLSAHSTNGTSVTRTLQEQDMNTRKSRNPAPDVQQRNGQLDAPGVGSAFLLQLVRDFWKYVQITLYPDILLSEPEKTEILNLIWVSVYRKFKVKGSKKDWIGYQEILYKRVDMVSRWLDRSPNRWVAPPHLYFHPENKRNGFNKTYQWFLKQEILKKEIRNQILIQKAASEWKAHKKGQGKHQYKTRLQLFRIQQQRLSQYHDQRLLDLYEKSVYKMVNL
;
A
#
# COMPACT_ATOMS: atom_id res chain seq x y z
N MET A 1 53.20 15.20 -2.83
CA MET A 1 52.06 14.47 -3.43
C MET A 1 50.82 15.28 -3.16
N GLU A 2 50.17 15.80 -4.20
CA GLU A 2 48.98 16.63 -4.08
C GLU A 2 47.76 15.77 -3.70
N SER A 3 47.03 16.17 -2.67
CA SER A 3 45.75 15.54 -2.34
C SER A 3 44.67 16.05 -3.29
N LYS A 4 44.27 15.21 -4.26
CA LYS A 4 43.09 15.49 -5.09
C LYS A 4 41.84 15.52 -4.21
N GLN A 5 41.41 16.72 -3.83
CA GLN A 5 40.13 16.96 -3.18
C GLN A 5 38.99 16.58 -4.13
N THR A 6 38.32 15.46 -3.86
CA THR A 6 37.08 15.07 -4.55
C THR A 6 35.90 15.87 -4.00
N THR A 7 35.71 17.07 -4.53
CA THR A 7 34.57 17.93 -4.20
C THR A 7 33.26 17.30 -4.68
N LYS A 8 32.48 16.70 -3.78
CA LYS A 8 31.13 16.20 -4.09
C LYS A 8 30.18 17.37 -4.38
N ALA A 9 29.48 17.30 -5.51
CA ALA A 9 28.37 18.20 -5.80
C ALA A 9 27.24 18.03 -4.77
N TYR A 10 26.47 19.09 -4.53
CA TYR A 10 25.30 19.05 -3.66
C TYR A 10 24.26 20.07 -4.14
N TYR A 11 22.99 19.69 -4.14
CA TYR A 11 21.88 20.58 -4.43
C TYR A 11 21.48 21.31 -3.15
N ASP A 12 21.98 22.54 -2.98
CA ASP A 12 21.53 23.43 -1.92
C ASP A 12 20.02 23.70 -2.07
N PHE A 13 19.30 23.44 -0.98
CA PHE A 13 17.87 23.69 -0.89
C PHE A 13 17.53 25.16 -1.09
N SER A 14 18.30 26.10 -0.52
CA SER A 14 17.96 27.54 -0.58
C SER A 14 17.95 28.03 -2.03
N THR A 15 19.05 27.79 -2.75
CA THR A 15 19.24 28.12 -4.16
C THR A 15 18.16 27.47 -5.03
N VAL A 16 17.89 26.18 -4.82
CA VAL A 16 16.89 25.43 -5.60
C VAL A 16 15.45 25.93 -5.32
N PHE A 17 15.10 26.28 -4.08
CA PHE A 17 13.81 26.91 -3.78
C PHE A 17 13.69 28.31 -4.39
N GLN A 18 14.76 29.12 -4.35
CA GLN A 18 14.78 30.43 -4.97
C GLN A 18 14.52 30.34 -6.48
N ARG A 19 15.16 29.37 -7.18
CA ARG A 19 14.90 29.14 -8.61
C ARG A 19 13.48 28.63 -8.89
N THR A 20 12.95 27.70 -8.07
CA THR A 20 11.53 27.30 -8.16
C THR A 20 10.59 28.49 -7.99
N LYS A 21 10.87 29.40 -7.04
CA LYS A 21 10.09 30.62 -6.84
C LYS A 21 10.16 31.52 -8.08
N SER A 22 11.37 31.83 -8.54
CA SER A 22 11.63 32.69 -9.71
C SER A 22 10.97 32.16 -10.98
N PHE A 23 11.09 30.86 -11.28
CA PHE A 23 10.42 30.22 -12.40
C PHE A 23 8.90 30.47 -12.40
N ILE A 24 8.27 30.31 -11.23
CA ILE A 24 6.83 30.51 -11.05
C ILE A 24 6.46 31.99 -11.15
N ASP A 25 7.29 32.90 -10.64
CA ASP A 25 7.04 34.34 -10.74
C ASP A 25 7.17 34.83 -12.20
N SER A 26 8.20 34.42 -12.95
CA SER A 26 8.35 34.74 -14.39
C SER A 26 7.19 34.20 -15.23
N HIS A 27 6.85 32.90 -15.08
CA HIS A 27 5.67 32.32 -15.74
C HIS A 27 4.38 33.09 -15.40
N ASN A 28 4.24 33.56 -14.15
CA ASN A 28 3.09 34.35 -13.72
C ASN A 28 3.14 35.82 -14.14
N GLN A 29 4.25 36.33 -14.66
CA GLN A 29 4.35 37.67 -15.25
C GLN A 29 4.01 37.63 -16.75
N GLU A 30 4.41 36.57 -17.44
CA GLU A 30 4.14 36.35 -18.87
C GLU A 30 2.64 36.13 -19.18
N HIS A 31 1.87 35.62 -18.21
CA HIS A 31 0.44 35.31 -18.39
C HIS A 31 -0.47 36.35 -17.74
N THR A 32 -1.21 37.10 -18.57
CA THR A 32 -2.25 38.05 -18.13
C THR A 32 -3.50 37.36 -17.59
N ASN A 33 -3.86 36.18 -18.11
CA ASN A 33 -5.05 35.44 -17.69
C ASN A 33 -4.84 34.73 -16.34
N LEU A 34 -5.64 35.09 -15.33
CA LEU A 34 -5.63 34.47 -14.00
C LEU A 34 -5.78 32.93 -14.02
N LYS A 35 -6.46 32.35 -15.02
CA LYS A 35 -6.62 30.90 -15.15
C LYS A 35 -5.33 30.19 -15.59
N GLU A 36 -4.45 30.89 -16.30
CA GLU A 36 -3.16 30.37 -16.75
C GLU A 36 -2.08 30.52 -15.68
N ARG A 37 -2.20 31.50 -14.77
CA ARG A 37 -1.26 31.71 -13.65
C ARG A 37 -1.28 30.59 -12.59
N LEU A 38 -0.11 30.24 -12.08
CA LEU A 38 0.09 29.29 -10.99
C LEU A 38 -0.17 29.96 -9.63
N ASN A 39 -1.35 29.70 -9.06
CA ASN A 39 -1.70 30.19 -7.71
C ASN A 39 -0.85 29.55 -6.59
N ALA A 40 -0.98 30.05 -5.36
CA ALA A 40 -0.25 29.59 -4.18
C ALA A 40 -0.31 28.06 -3.93
N ASN A 41 -1.43 27.41 -4.24
CA ASN A 41 -1.57 25.96 -4.08
C ASN A 41 -0.70 25.17 -5.06
N HIS A 42 -0.53 25.67 -6.30
CA HIS A 42 0.42 25.11 -7.27
C HIS A 42 1.86 25.32 -6.82
N ARG A 43 2.20 26.55 -6.38
CA ARG A 43 3.52 26.90 -5.83
C ARG A 43 3.93 25.97 -4.69
N ALA A 44 3.08 25.79 -3.68
CA ALA A 44 3.37 24.87 -2.58
C ALA A 44 3.45 23.38 -3.02
N THR A 45 2.87 22.98 -4.17
CA THR A 45 3.10 21.64 -4.74
C THR A 45 4.43 21.57 -5.47
N ALA A 46 4.80 22.59 -6.23
CA ALA A 46 6.09 22.69 -6.90
C ALA A 46 7.25 22.68 -5.89
N GLU A 47 7.15 23.46 -4.81
CA GLU A 47 8.11 23.46 -3.70
C GLU A 47 8.22 22.10 -3.01
N LEU A 48 7.11 21.41 -2.74
CA LEU A 48 7.13 20.06 -2.16
C LEU A 48 7.85 19.05 -3.09
N ILE A 49 7.51 19.06 -4.39
CA ILE A 49 8.17 18.23 -5.40
C ILE A 49 9.68 18.54 -5.45
N THR A 50 10.02 19.84 -5.48
CA THR A 50 11.40 20.34 -5.49
C THR A 50 12.19 19.82 -4.27
N ARG A 51 11.61 19.93 -3.06
CA ARG A 51 12.22 19.47 -1.80
C ARG A 51 12.54 17.99 -1.82
N LEU A 52 11.56 17.18 -2.22
CA LEU A 52 11.69 15.72 -2.24
C LEU A 52 12.67 15.27 -3.33
N TYR A 53 12.68 15.94 -4.47
CA TYR A 53 13.61 15.64 -5.56
C TYR A 53 15.05 16.02 -5.22
N ALA A 54 15.30 17.22 -4.65
CA ALA A 54 16.61 17.60 -4.12
C ALA A 54 17.12 16.59 -3.07
N LYS A 55 16.25 16.11 -2.16
CA LYS A 55 16.59 15.04 -1.22
C LYS A 55 16.95 13.72 -1.92
N GLN A 56 16.27 13.35 -3.01
CA GLN A 56 16.59 12.15 -3.81
C GLN A 56 17.96 12.29 -4.49
N LEU A 57 18.23 13.44 -5.11
CA LEU A 57 19.49 13.73 -5.81
C LEU A 57 20.68 13.79 -4.84
N ASN A 58 20.54 14.50 -3.72
CA ASN A 58 21.59 14.58 -2.70
C ASN A 58 21.92 13.20 -2.12
N LYS A 59 20.90 12.31 -1.94
CA LYS A 59 21.13 10.92 -1.54
C LYS A 59 21.94 10.14 -2.60
N ALA A 60 21.62 10.28 -3.89
CA ALA A 60 22.38 9.66 -4.97
C ALA A 60 23.86 10.11 -4.98
N ILE A 61 24.12 11.41 -4.84
CA ILE A 61 25.50 11.93 -4.79
C ILE A 61 26.25 11.46 -3.52
N THR A 62 25.57 11.35 -2.37
CA THR A 62 26.21 10.77 -1.18
C THR A 62 26.63 9.32 -1.40
N LEU A 63 25.87 8.54 -2.17
CA LEU A 63 26.19 7.15 -2.52
C LEU A 63 27.27 7.01 -3.62
N GLY A 64 27.64 8.09 -4.30
CA GLY A 64 28.72 8.12 -5.30
C GLY A 64 28.27 8.13 -6.75
N ASP A 65 26.97 8.29 -7.02
CA ASP A 65 26.45 8.35 -8.40
C ASP A 65 26.94 9.62 -9.12
N THR A 66 27.55 9.44 -10.30
CA THR A 66 27.90 10.52 -11.23
C THR A 66 26.67 10.92 -12.05
N LEU A 67 26.01 12.00 -11.65
CA LEU A 67 24.80 12.52 -12.30
C LEU A 67 25.17 13.39 -13.52
N GLU A 68 25.51 12.76 -14.64
CA GLU A 68 25.73 13.46 -15.93
C GLU A 68 24.44 14.08 -16.48
N GLU A 69 23.31 13.38 -16.29
CA GLU A 69 21.96 13.87 -16.57
C GLU A 69 21.09 13.83 -15.32
N LEU A 70 20.09 14.72 -15.23
CA LEU A 70 19.13 14.76 -14.13
C LEU A 70 18.15 13.57 -14.19
N PRO A 71 18.22 12.59 -13.26
CA PRO A 71 17.36 11.41 -13.29
C PRO A 71 15.93 11.76 -12.89
N GLY A 72 14.95 10.99 -13.34
CA GLY A 72 13.54 11.21 -12.97
C GLY A 72 13.29 11.20 -11.45
N PHE A 73 12.47 12.13 -10.98
CA PHE A 73 11.98 12.16 -9.60
C PHE A 73 10.94 11.05 -9.39
N LYS A 74 11.25 10.05 -8.56
CA LYS A 74 10.39 8.88 -8.32
C LYS A 74 9.54 9.09 -7.07
N THR A 75 8.22 9.07 -7.23
CA THR A 75 7.28 9.37 -6.14
C THR A 75 5.92 8.71 -6.34
N TYR A 76 4.99 8.94 -5.43
CA TYR A 76 3.62 8.43 -5.48
C TYR A 76 2.62 9.57 -5.25
N ASN A 77 1.54 9.62 -6.04
CA ASN A 77 0.50 10.65 -5.86
C ASN A 77 -0.15 10.60 -4.45
N PRO A 78 -0.42 9.43 -3.84
CA PRO A 78 -0.80 9.34 -2.43
C PRO A 78 0.22 9.95 -1.45
N SER A 79 1.53 9.74 -1.65
CA SER A 79 2.56 10.31 -0.78
C SER A 79 2.63 11.83 -0.90
N LEU A 80 2.62 12.38 -2.12
CA LEU A 80 2.53 13.82 -2.34
C LEU A 80 1.26 14.42 -1.73
N ALA A 81 0.13 13.70 -1.79
CA ALA A 81 -1.15 14.13 -1.24
C ALA A 81 -1.11 14.17 0.28
N SER A 82 -0.56 13.13 0.92
CA SER A 82 -0.34 13.04 2.36
C SER A 82 0.60 14.16 2.85
N CYS A 83 1.79 14.29 2.27
CA CYS A 83 2.77 15.33 2.63
C CYS A 83 2.26 16.78 2.44
N LYS A 84 1.24 16.99 1.59
CA LYS A 84 0.60 18.30 1.39
C LYS A 84 -0.68 18.49 2.23
N GLY A 85 -1.23 17.43 2.83
CA GLY A 85 -2.53 17.48 3.51
C GLY A 85 -3.71 17.71 2.54
N CYS A 86 -3.70 17.08 1.36
CA CYS A 86 -4.77 17.24 0.35
C CYS A 86 -5.18 15.92 -0.31
N THR A 87 -6.14 15.95 -1.24
CA THR A 87 -6.58 14.72 -1.94
C THR A 87 -5.65 14.34 -3.10
N VAL A 88 -5.63 13.05 -3.45
CA VAL A 88 -4.89 12.55 -4.63
C VAL A 88 -5.36 13.23 -5.93
N ARG A 89 -6.66 13.56 -6.07
CA ARG A 89 -7.17 14.30 -7.23
C ARG A 89 -6.60 15.73 -7.25
N THR A 90 -6.50 16.39 -6.10
CA THR A 90 -5.87 17.72 -5.99
C THR A 90 -4.43 17.70 -6.48
N ILE A 91 -3.62 16.70 -6.09
CA ILE A 91 -2.26 16.54 -6.60
C ILE A 91 -2.21 16.32 -8.12
N ILE A 92 -3.11 15.49 -8.67
CA ILE A 92 -3.18 15.27 -10.13
C ILE A 92 -3.47 16.60 -10.84
N ASN A 93 -4.47 17.36 -10.39
CA ASN A 93 -4.81 18.67 -10.96
C ASN A 93 -3.62 19.65 -10.89
N HIS A 94 -2.93 19.71 -9.75
CA HIS A 94 -1.77 20.59 -9.60
C HIS A 94 -0.63 20.20 -10.54
N LYS A 95 -0.36 18.90 -10.73
CA LYS A 95 0.65 18.44 -11.69
C LYS A 95 0.24 18.68 -13.14
N GLU A 96 -1.04 18.55 -13.50
CA GLU A 96 -1.54 18.92 -14.83
C GLU A 96 -1.24 20.40 -15.13
N ARG A 97 -1.49 21.28 -14.16
CA ARG A 97 -1.16 22.71 -14.23
C ARG A 97 0.36 22.99 -14.27
N LEU A 98 1.16 22.26 -13.49
CA LEU A 98 2.63 22.39 -13.50
C LEU A 98 3.29 21.81 -14.76
N LYS A 99 2.66 20.82 -15.43
CA LYS A 99 3.07 20.35 -16.77
C LYS A 99 2.77 21.40 -17.83
N ALA A 100 1.56 21.97 -17.83
CA ALA A 100 1.19 23.04 -18.76
C ALA A 100 2.12 24.26 -18.64
N ALA A 101 2.56 24.58 -17.42
CA ALA A 101 3.52 25.65 -17.14
C ALA A 101 5.00 25.30 -17.39
N GLY A 102 5.33 24.14 -17.97
CA GLY A 102 6.72 23.73 -18.26
C GLY A 102 7.60 23.45 -17.03
N PHE A 103 7.04 23.42 -15.82
CA PHE A 103 7.77 23.06 -14.58
C PHE A 103 8.06 21.56 -14.53
N ILE A 104 7.09 20.74 -14.96
CA ILE A 104 7.25 19.30 -15.18
C ILE A 104 7.30 19.08 -16.70
N ILE A 105 8.48 18.71 -17.23
CA ILE A 105 8.68 18.47 -18.66
C ILE A 105 8.02 17.14 -19.08
N LYS A 106 8.12 16.11 -18.23
CA LYS A 106 7.61 14.77 -18.54
C LYS A 106 7.08 14.09 -17.28
N GLU A 107 6.03 13.29 -17.45
CA GLU A 107 5.49 12.40 -16.43
C GLU A 107 5.36 10.99 -17.03
N THR A 108 5.76 9.96 -16.27
CA THR A 108 5.59 8.56 -16.67
C THR A 108 5.05 7.75 -15.51
N HIS A 109 3.96 7.02 -15.73
CA HIS A 109 3.35 6.14 -14.74
C HIS A 109 4.01 4.75 -14.80
N ARG A 110 4.60 4.29 -13.69
CA ARG A 110 5.29 2.99 -13.57
C ARG A 110 4.50 1.98 -12.72
N GLY A 111 3.18 2.10 -12.67
CA GLY A 111 2.29 1.16 -11.98
C GLY A 111 2.64 0.95 -10.49
N LYS A 112 3.26 -0.20 -10.18
CA LYS A 112 3.75 -0.57 -8.82
C LYS A 112 4.79 0.43 -8.27
N SER A 113 5.67 0.95 -9.12
CA SER A 113 6.76 1.88 -8.74
C SER A 113 6.33 3.35 -8.70
N GLY A 114 5.02 3.64 -8.86
CA GLY A 114 4.47 4.99 -8.73
C GLY A 114 4.52 5.83 -10.00
N VAL A 115 4.92 7.08 -9.87
CA VAL A 115 5.10 8.05 -10.95
C VAL A 115 6.53 8.58 -10.96
N GLU A 116 7.05 8.80 -12.17
CA GLU A 116 8.35 9.41 -12.41
C GLU A 116 8.15 10.76 -13.12
N LEU A 117 8.71 11.82 -12.54
CA LEU A 117 8.55 13.20 -13.01
C LEU A 117 9.91 13.77 -13.40
N TRP A 118 10.03 14.33 -14.61
CA TRP A 118 11.18 15.11 -15.02
C TRP A 118 10.89 16.58 -14.78
N ILE A 119 11.63 17.18 -13.87
CA ILE A 119 11.51 18.60 -13.50
C ILE A 119 12.42 19.42 -14.41
N ASN A 120 12.05 20.66 -14.70
CA ASN A 120 12.81 21.52 -15.60
C ASN A 120 14.26 21.70 -15.09
N PRO A 121 15.30 21.34 -15.88
CA PRO A 121 16.69 21.45 -15.48
C PRO A 121 17.11 22.84 -15.01
N ALA A 122 16.50 23.92 -15.52
CA ALA A 122 16.79 25.31 -15.12
C ALA A 122 16.68 25.53 -13.60
N ILE A 123 15.82 24.78 -12.91
CA ILE A 123 15.66 24.83 -11.45
C ILE A 123 16.85 24.18 -10.73
N PHE A 124 17.41 23.12 -11.31
CA PHE A 124 18.42 22.23 -10.74
C PHE A 124 19.81 22.37 -11.37
N HIS A 125 20.16 23.51 -12.00
CA HIS A 125 21.55 23.71 -12.45
C HIS A 125 22.49 23.82 -11.24
N THR A 126 23.59 23.07 -11.26
CA THR A 126 24.63 23.11 -10.23
C THR A 126 25.35 24.46 -10.25
N GLN A 127 25.42 25.12 -9.09
CA GLN A 127 26.42 26.16 -8.81
C GLN A 127 27.33 25.64 -7.68
N GLN A 128 28.59 26.06 -7.72
CA GLN A 128 29.71 25.32 -7.14
C GLN A 128 29.95 25.55 -5.62
N LEU A 129 30.57 24.52 -5.02
CA LEU A 129 31.53 24.56 -3.91
C LEU A 129 31.10 25.22 -2.59
N SER A 130 30.81 24.38 -1.59
CA SER A 130 30.83 24.78 -0.18
C SER A 130 32.05 24.17 0.53
N THR A 131 32.95 25.03 1.00
CA THR A 131 34.14 24.66 1.78
C THR A 131 33.87 24.82 3.28
N VAL A 132 33.58 23.72 3.98
CA VAL A 132 33.72 23.62 5.44
C VAL A 132 34.22 22.22 5.80
N PRO A 133 35.31 22.06 6.57
CA PRO A 133 35.75 20.77 7.05
C PRO A 133 34.94 20.34 8.28
N ASN A 134 34.59 19.07 8.39
CA ASN A 134 34.55 18.38 9.69
C ASN A 134 34.62 16.86 9.54
N ASP A 135 35.22 16.24 10.56
CA ASP A 135 35.72 14.87 10.56
C ASP A 135 34.64 13.86 10.98
N ILE A 136 34.45 12.81 10.17
CA ILE A 136 33.67 11.60 10.52
C ILE A 136 34.38 10.35 9.94
N SER A 137 35.72 10.34 9.95
CA SER A 137 36.50 9.24 9.34
C SER A 137 36.72 8.02 10.27
N SER A 138 36.22 8.04 11.50
CA SER A 138 36.30 6.94 12.47
C SER A 138 35.27 5.81 12.20
N ASP A 139 34.02 6.17 11.91
CA ASP A 139 32.89 5.23 12.07
C ASP A 139 32.68 4.33 10.84
N ILE A 140 33.20 4.73 9.67
CA ILE A 140 32.95 4.07 8.38
C ILE A 140 33.71 2.73 8.26
N ARG A 141 34.81 2.54 8.99
CA ARG A 141 35.68 1.34 8.85
C ARG A 141 35.02 0.03 9.31
N HIS A 142 33.96 0.09 10.12
CA HIS A 142 33.24 -1.11 10.57
C HIS A 142 32.13 -1.61 9.63
N ILE A 143 31.74 -0.84 8.61
CA ILE A 143 30.64 -1.20 7.70
C ILE A 143 31.15 -1.83 6.37
N ILE A 144 32.39 -1.51 5.97
CA ILE A 144 32.94 -1.85 4.64
C ILE A 144 33.11 -3.37 4.39
N LEU A 145 33.14 -4.21 5.44
CA LEU A 145 33.30 -5.66 5.30
C LEU A 145 32.00 -6.45 4.99
N GLY A 146 30.85 -5.77 4.85
CA GLY A 146 29.53 -6.45 4.84
C GLY A 146 28.81 -6.64 3.50
N PHE A 147 29.11 -5.86 2.45
CA PHE A 147 28.23 -5.76 1.27
C PHE A 147 28.96 -5.71 -0.08
N ASP A 148 29.51 -6.85 -0.48
CA ASP A 148 29.94 -7.08 -1.86
C ASP A 148 28.83 -7.74 -2.69
N GLN A 149 27.81 -6.97 -3.07
CA GLN A 149 26.86 -7.38 -4.11
C GLN A 149 26.22 -6.19 -4.84
N ARG A 150 26.29 -6.24 -6.17
CA ARG A 150 26.02 -5.13 -7.11
C ARG A 150 24.59 -4.60 -7.02
N VAL A 151 24.42 -3.34 -6.63
CA VAL A 151 23.10 -2.68 -6.57
C VAL A 151 22.69 -2.17 -7.96
N LYS A 152 21.48 -2.54 -8.39
CA LYS A 152 20.78 -1.92 -9.53
C LYS A 152 19.47 -1.30 -9.04
N ASN A 153 19.18 -0.09 -9.54
CA ASN A 153 17.94 0.69 -9.41
C ASN A 153 17.73 1.44 -8.08
N LEU A 154 17.67 2.78 -8.18
CA LEU A 154 17.32 3.70 -7.09
C LEU A 154 15.82 3.63 -6.72
N HIS A 155 15.55 3.58 -5.41
CA HIS A 155 14.21 3.47 -4.81
C HIS A 155 13.47 4.83 -4.73
N PRO A 156 12.11 4.86 -4.82
CA PRO A 156 11.31 6.04 -4.51
C PRO A 156 11.38 6.42 -3.03
N LEU A 157 11.34 7.72 -2.71
CA LEU A 157 11.29 8.19 -1.32
C LEU A 157 9.90 8.00 -0.71
N VAL A 158 9.79 7.09 0.27
CA VAL A 158 8.69 7.07 1.26
C VAL A 158 9.03 8.06 2.38
N HIS A 159 8.00 8.71 2.94
CA HIS A 159 8.17 9.67 4.03
C HIS A 159 7.96 8.97 5.37
N GLU A 160 9.04 8.77 6.13
CA GLU A 160 8.93 8.54 7.57
C GLU A 160 8.31 9.78 8.22
N GLN A 161 7.23 9.58 8.99
CA GLN A 161 6.65 10.65 9.81
C GLN A 161 7.58 10.96 10.97
N GLN A 162 8.46 11.95 10.81
CA GLN A 162 9.00 12.65 11.96
C GLN A 162 7.89 13.53 12.56
N GLU A 163 7.38 13.14 13.72
CA GLU A 163 6.53 14.00 14.54
C GLU A 163 7.28 15.31 14.82
N GLN A 164 6.77 16.41 14.26
CA GLN A 164 7.25 17.73 14.66
C GLN A 164 6.78 18.00 16.08
N LYS A 165 7.71 17.99 17.05
CA LYS A 165 7.46 18.56 18.37
C LYS A 165 6.99 20.00 18.18
N ASN A 166 5.77 20.28 18.63
CA ASN A 166 5.14 21.58 18.50
C ASN A 166 5.81 22.59 19.46
N ASN A 167 6.87 23.25 18.99
CA ASN A 167 7.49 24.38 19.65
C ASN A 167 6.95 25.69 19.06
N ASN A 168 5.75 26.10 19.49
CA ASN A 168 5.18 27.46 19.43
C ASN A 168 3.87 27.45 20.24
N SER A 169 3.51 28.47 21.02
CA SER A 169 4.28 29.62 21.50
C SER A 169 3.51 30.25 22.67
N ASN A 170 4.22 30.85 23.63
CA ASN A 170 3.61 31.64 24.69
C ASN A 170 2.79 32.81 24.09
N VAL A 171 1.50 32.94 24.44
CA VAL A 171 0.67 34.11 24.09
C VAL A 171 -0.31 34.37 25.23
N ASP A 172 -0.13 35.52 25.90
CA ASP A 172 -1.01 36.00 26.95
C ASP A 172 -2.47 36.18 26.49
N LYS A 173 -3.40 35.87 27.39
CA LYS A 173 -4.76 36.39 27.36
C LYS A 173 -5.22 36.81 28.75
N SER A 174 -4.79 38.01 29.14
CA SER A 174 -5.47 38.81 30.15
C SER A 174 -6.90 39.09 29.69
N ILE A 175 -7.91 38.66 30.46
CA ILE A 175 -9.24 39.29 30.60
C ILE A 175 -9.87 38.75 31.89
N THR A 176 -10.36 39.67 32.72
CA THR A 176 -11.00 39.43 34.03
C THR A 176 -12.43 38.85 33.88
N PRO A 177 -12.96 38.16 34.90
CA PRO A 177 -14.32 37.62 34.85
C PRO A 177 -15.35 38.56 35.47
N GLU A 178 -16.47 38.81 34.79
CA GLU A 178 -17.66 39.41 35.39
C GLU A 178 -18.89 38.49 35.34
N LYS A 179 -19.81 38.69 36.29
CA LYS A 179 -20.90 37.77 36.62
C LYS A 179 -22.18 38.08 35.86
N GLY A 180 -22.81 37.03 35.34
CA GLY A 180 -24.25 36.79 35.47
C GLY A 180 -25.21 37.49 34.50
N VAL A 181 -26.17 36.73 33.97
CA VAL A 181 -27.58 36.73 34.43
C VAL A 181 -28.33 35.62 33.67
N ARG A 182 -29.37 35.06 34.29
CA ARG A 182 -30.18 33.95 33.76
C ARG A 182 -31.22 34.43 32.74
N LEU A 183 -31.62 33.54 31.83
CA LEU A 183 -33.04 33.38 31.50
C LEU A 183 -33.43 31.89 31.64
N SER A 184 -34.65 31.67 32.12
CA SER A 184 -35.20 30.36 32.49
C SER A 184 -36.61 30.25 31.92
N ALA A 185 -36.99 29.07 31.43
CA ALA A 185 -38.40 28.71 31.21
C ALA A 185 -38.59 27.19 31.31
N HIS A 186 -39.67 26.79 31.99
CA HIS A 186 -40.26 25.43 32.07
C HIS A 186 -39.59 24.39 33.00
N SER A 187 -39.97 24.50 34.28
CA SER A 187 -40.34 23.38 35.18
C SER A 187 -41.85 23.09 34.95
N THR A 188 -42.47 21.94 35.25
CA THR A 188 -42.24 20.87 36.26
C THR A 188 -42.22 19.47 35.58
N ASN A 189 -42.32 18.27 36.21
CA ASN A 189 -42.71 17.87 37.58
C ASN A 189 -42.11 16.54 38.08
N GLY A 190 -42.60 16.07 39.24
CA GLY A 190 -42.17 14.93 40.08
C GLY A 190 -42.10 13.53 39.42
N THR A 191 -41.52 12.51 40.07
CA THR A 191 -41.48 12.29 41.53
C THR A 191 -40.24 11.47 41.98
N SER A 192 -39.92 11.55 43.28
CA SER A 192 -38.76 11.00 44.01
C SER A 192 -38.70 9.46 44.16
N VAL A 193 -37.53 8.93 44.56
CA VAL A 193 -37.24 7.95 45.66
C VAL A 193 -35.99 7.08 45.32
N THR A 194 -34.77 7.41 45.80
CA THR A 194 -34.10 6.87 47.03
C THR A 194 -33.14 5.68 46.69
N ARG A 195 -31.85 5.55 47.10
CA ARG A 195 -30.95 6.19 48.11
C ARG A 195 -29.47 6.08 47.64
N THR A 196 -28.66 7.16 47.63
CA THR A 196 -27.57 7.55 48.59
C THR A 196 -26.34 6.62 48.70
N LEU A 197 -25.12 7.10 48.35
CA LEU A 197 -24.05 7.67 49.22
C LEU A 197 -23.23 6.56 49.97
N GLN A 198 -21.96 6.74 50.38
CA GLN A 198 -21.25 7.97 50.76
C GLN A 198 -19.71 7.79 50.76
N GLU A 199 -18.96 8.86 50.43
CA GLU A 199 -17.61 9.28 50.93
C GLU A 199 -16.41 8.30 50.96
N GLN A 200 -15.16 8.73 51.14
CA GLN A 200 -14.30 9.87 50.71
C GLN A 200 -12.93 9.67 51.42
N ASP A 201 -11.97 10.53 51.09
CA ASP A 201 -10.66 10.73 51.71
C ASP A 201 -9.63 9.58 51.64
N MET A 202 -8.49 9.74 50.96
CA MET A 202 -7.41 10.76 51.10
C MET A 202 -6.62 10.65 52.39
N ASN A 203 -5.42 10.06 52.28
CA ASN A 203 -4.12 10.59 52.77
C ASN A 203 -3.02 9.49 52.63
N THR A 204 -1.70 9.74 52.58
CA THR A 204 -0.91 10.84 52.00
C THR A 204 0.58 10.43 52.01
N ARG A 205 1.33 10.74 50.93
CA ARG A 205 2.82 10.88 50.82
C ARG A 205 3.78 9.67 50.73
N LYS A 206 4.84 9.94 49.93
CA LYS A 206 6.26 9.54 50.02
C LYS A 206 6.72 8.16 49.48
N SER A 207 7.03 8.18 48.18
CA SER A 207 8.38 7.92 47.61
C SER A 207 9.19 6.70 48.06
N ARG A 208 9.24 5.67 47.20
CA ARG A 208 10.47 4.94 46.88
C ARG A 208 10.31 4.13 45.58
N ASN A 209 11.16 4.39 44.59
CA ASN A 209 11.50 3.33 43.62
C ASN A 209 12.42 2.33 44.35
N PRO A 210 12.28 1.03 44.08
CA PRO A 210 13.21 0.44 43.13
C PRO A 210 12.56 -0.54 42.14
N ALA A 211 13.14 -0.62 40.95
CA ALA A 211 13.17 -1.84 40.15
C ALA A 211 14.53 -2.54 40.38
N PRO A 212 14.75 -3.79 39.97
CA PRO A 212 13.81 -4.74 39.34
C PRO A 212 13.67 -6.06 40.13
N ASP A 213 12.68 -6.89 39.78
CA ASP A 213 12.89 -8.34 39.82
C ASP A 213 12.21 -9.03 38.63
N VAL A 214 12.91 -10.01 38.06
CA VAL A 214 12.53 -10.79 36.89
C VAL A 214 12.03 -12.15 37.37
N GLN A 215 10.72 -12.28 37.58
CA GLN A 215 10.10 -13.59 37.83
C GLN A 215 8.82 -13.80 37.02
N GLN A 216 9.04 -14.48 35.89
CA GLN A 216 8.18 -15.50 35.27
C GLN A 216 6.70 -15.52 35.70
N ARG A 217 5.81 -15.13 34.77
CA ARG A 217 4.45 -15.69 34.71
C ARG A 217 4.24 -16.37 33.36
N ASN A 218 4.63 -17.64 33.31
CA ASN A 218 4.14 -18.61 32.34
C ASN A 218 3.02 -19.43 32.99
N GLY A 219 2.00 -19.79 32.20
CA GLY A 219 0.77 -20.44 32.67
C GLY A 219 -0.41 -19.45 32.69
N GLN A 220 -1.53 -19.68 32.02
CA GLN A 220 -2.06 -20.95 31.48
C GLN A 220 -3.07 -20.74 30.33
N LEU A 221 -3.48 -21.85 29.68
CA LEU A 221 -4.52 -22.00 28.61
C LEU A 221 -4.05 -21.58 27.18
N ASP A 222 -4.03 -22.42 26.14
CA ASP A 222 -5.01 -23.46 25.76
C ASP A 222 -4.52 -24.46 24.69
N ALA A 223 -5.05 -25.71 24.78
CA ALA A 223 -5.26 -26.71 23.70
C ALA A 223 -4.06 -27.30 22.92
N PRO A 224 -4.22 -28.48 22.26
CA PRO A 224 -3.28 -29.01 21.27
C PRO A 224 -3.37 -28.21 19.96
N GLY A 225 -3.00 -26.93 20.05
CA GLY A 225 -3.11 -25.94 18.98
C GLY A 225 -1.85 -25.85 18.14
N VAL A 226 -2.01 -25.34 16.92
CA VAL A 226 -0.90 -25.00 16.02
C VAL A 226 -0.01 -23.96 16.71
N GLY A 227 1.26 -24.31 16.95
CA GLY A 227 2.17 -23.50 17.77
C GLY A 227 2.33 -22.05 17.30
N SER A 228 2.32 -21.10 18.25
CA SER A 228 2.36 -19.65 17.99
C SER A 228 3.47 -19.23 17.02
N ALA A 229 4.67 -19.83 17.12
CA ALA A 229 5.80 -19.57 16.23
C ALA A 229 5.48 -19.86 14.74
N PHE A 230 4.73 -20.93 14.43
CA PHE A 230 4.30 -21.23 13.06
C PHE A 230 3.28 -20.19 12.55
N LEU A 231 2.33 -19.78 13.39
CA LEU A 231 1.34 -18.77 13.02
C LEU A 231 2.00 -17.41 12.74
N LEU A 232 2.97 -17.00 13.55
CA LEU A 232 3.79 -15.81 13.30
C LEU A 232 4.62 -15.94 12.02
N GLN A 233 5.13 -17.14 11.70
CA GLN A 233 5.88 -17.38 10.48
C GLN A 233 5.01 -17.20 9.22
N LEU A 234 3.75 -17.65 9.24
CA LEU A 234 2.80 -17.42 8.12
C LEU A 234 2.61 -15.93 7.81
N VAL A 235 2.52 -15.08 8.84
CA VAL A 235 2.41 -13.61 8.67
C VAL A 235 3.67 -13.05 7.99
N ARG A 236 4.86 -13.50 8.40
CA ARG A 236 6.15 -13.09 7.84
C ARG A 236 6.33 -13.56 6.40
N ASP A 237 6.02 -14.82 6.11
CA ASP A 237 6.12 -15.40 4.77
C ASP A 237 5.14 -14.72 3.80
N PHE A 238 3.92 -14.42 4.27
CA PHE A 238 2.95 -13.66 3.49
C PHE A 238 3.43 -12.24 3.21
N TRP A 239 3.97 -11.53 4.20
CA TRP A 239 4.55 -10.21 3.97
C TRP A 239 5.72 -10.26 2.98
N LYS A 240 6.66 -11.20 3.14
CA LYS A 240 7.81 -11.37 2.23
C LYS A 240 7.35 -11.60 0.78
N TYR A 241 6.35 -12.45 0.57
CA TYR A 241 5.77 -12.69 -0.75
C TYR A 241 5.09 -11.43 -1.32
N VAL A 242 4.27 -10.73 -0.52
CA VAL A 242 3.64 -9.47 -0.89
C VAL A 242 4.66 -8.40 -1.29
N GLN A 243 5.74 -8.25 -0.51
CA GLN A 243 6.80 -7.28 -0.77
C GLN A 243 7.42 -7.53 -2.14
N ILE A 244 7.88 -8.76 -2.41
CA ILE A 244 8.49 -9.13 -3.70
C ILE A 244 7.50 -8.94 -4.87
N THR A 245 6.22 -9.28 -4.70
CA THR A 245 5.25 -9.30 -5.82
C THR A 245 4.60 -7.93 -6.11
N LEU A 246 4.32 -7.13 -5.09
CA LEU A 246 3.56 -5.87 -5.21
C LEU A 246 4.38 -4.62 -4.90
N TYR A 247 5.45 -4.73 -4.11
CA TYR A 247 6.26 -3.61 -3.63
C TYR A 247 7.77 -3.87 -3.74
N PRO A 248 8.29 -4.32 -4.90
CA PRO A 248 9.71 -4.72 -5.02
C PRO A 248 10.66 -3.58 -4.69
N ASP A 249 10.26 -2.34 -4.99
CA ASP A 249 11.05 -1.12 -4.78
C ASP A 249 10.81 -0.47 -3.40
N ILE A 250 10.11 -1.10 -2.45
CA ILE A 250 9.88 -0.51 -1.13
C ILE A 250 11.02 -0.81 -0.16
N LEU A 251 11.64 0.26 0.35
CA LEU A 251 12.45 0.22 1.55
C LEU A 251 11.57 0.64 2.73
N LEU A 252 11.67 -0.09 3.83
CA LEU A 252 10.93 0.15 5.06
C LEU A 252 11.91 0.10 6.23
N SER A 253 11.72 0.96 7.23
CA SER A 253 12.40 0.80 8.51
C SER A 253 11.75 -0.34 9.32
N GLU A 254 12.50 -0.90 10.29
CA GLU A 254 11.97 -1.98 11.15
C GLU A 254 10.68 -1.62 11.92
N PRO A 255 10.43 -0.37 12.41
CA PRO A 255 9.12 -0.03 12.97
C PRO A 255 7.99 -0.07 11.94
N GLU A 256 8.17 0.47 10.72
CA GLU A 256 7.15 0.43 9.65
C GLU A 256 6.82 -1.02 9.25
N LYS A 257 7.85 -1.85 9.10
CA LYS A 257 7.74 -3.29 8.84
C LYS A 257 6.97 -4.01 9.95
N THR A 258 7.21 -3.63 11.21
CA THR A 258 6.48 -4.17 12.38
C THR A 258 5.01 -3.74 12.37
N GLU A 259 4.72 -2.48 12.04
CA GLU A 259 3.35 -1.98 11.85
C GLU A 259 2.62 -2.77 10.76
N ILE A 260 3.24 -2.97 9.61
CA ILE A 260 2.67 -3.73 8.48
C ILE A 260 2.38 -5.19 8.87
N LEU A 261 3.30 -5.85 9.58
CA LEU A 261 3.09 -7.21 10.08
C LEU A 261 1.90 -7.26 11.07
N ASN A 262 1.77 -6.28 11.95
CA ASN A 262 0.63 -6.15 12.86
C ASN A 262 -0.68 -5.92 12.10
N LEU A 263 -0.70 -5.05 11.09
CA LEU A 263 -1.88 -4.80 10.26
C LEU A 263 -2.30 -6.04 9.47
N ILE A 264 -1.35 -6.84 8.98
CA ILE A 264 -1.61 -8.13 8.33
C ILE A 264 -2.19 -9.14 9.34
N TRP A 265 -1.59 -9.26 10.52
CA TRP A 265 -2.08 -10.13 11.60
C TRP A 265 -3.53 -9.80 12.00
N VAL A 266 -3.87 -8.51 12.14
CA VAL A 266 -5.22 -8.06 12.47
C VAL A 266 -6.20 -8.22 11.31
N SER A 267 -5.86 -7.74 10.11
CA SER A 267 -6.82 -7.64 8.99
C SER A 267 -6.97 -8.93 8.19
N VAL A 268 -5.87 -9.62 7.92
CA VAL A 268 -5.80 -10.82 7.06
C VAL A 268 -6.03 -12.07 7.88
N TYR A 269 -5.26 -12.27 8.96
CA TYR A 269 -5.36 -13.47 9.80
C TYR A 269 -6.36 -13.35 10.97
N ARG A 270 -7.00 -12.18 11.12
CA ARG A 270 -8.04 -11.93 12.15
C ARG A 270 -7.58 -12.27 13.57
N LYS A 271 -6.31 -11.95 13.87
CA LYS A 271 -5.62 -12.30 15.13
C LYS A 271 -5.63 -13.80 15.47
N PHE A 272 -5.73 -14.68 14.45
CA PHE A 272 -5.90 -16.13 14.60
C PHE A 272 -7.09 -16.56 15.50
N LYS A 273 -8.15 -15.73 15.57
CA LYS A 273 -9.36 -16.03 16.37
C LYS A 273 -10.13 -17.28 15.91
N VAL A 274 -9.96 -17.69 14.66
CA VAL A 274 -10.58 -18.90 14.10
C VAL A 274 -9.66 -20.08 14.42
N LYS A 275 -10.17 -21.12 15.10
CA LYS A 275 -9.41 -22.35 15.32
C LYS A 275 -9.29 -23.13 13.99
N GLY A 276 -8.11 -23.65 13.69
CA GLY A 276 -7.83 -24.41 12.46
C GLY A 276 -6.55 -25.22 12.57
N SER A 277 -6.47 -26.33 11.85
CA SER A 277 -5.29 -27.20 11.82
C SER A 277 -4.14 -26.56 11.02
N LYS A 278 -2.93 -27.12 11.15
CA LYS A 278 -1.76 -26.69 10.36
C LYS A 278 -2.06 -26.76 8.85
N LYS A 279 -2.81 -27.77 8.41
CA LYS A 279 -3.21 -27.95 7.00
C LYS A 279 -4.18 -26.87 6.53
N ASP A 280 -5.15 -26.49 7.37
CA ASP A 280 -6.12 -25.44 7.04
C ASP A 280 -5.44 -24.09 6.88
N TRP A 281 -4.48 -23.78 7.75
CA TRP A 281 -3.69 -22.55 7.66
C TRP A 281 -2.77 -22.51 6.43
N ILE A 282 -2.19 -23.65 6.01
CA ILE A 282 -1.44 -23.74 4.75
C ILE A 282 -2.37 -23.53 3.55
N GLY A 283 -3.54 -24.18 3.53
CA GLY A 283 -4.55 -23.98 2.48
C GLY A 283 -5.05 -22.52 2.41
N TYR A 284 -5.22 -21.87 3.57
CA TYR A 284 -5.52 -20.44 3.64
C TYR A 284 -4.37 -19.59 3.06
N GLN A 285 -3.12 -19.90 3.42
CA GLN A 285 -1.92 -19.22 2.89
C GLN A 285 -1.88 -19.26 1.35
N GLU A 286 -2.18 -20.41 0.73
CA GLU A 286 -2.26 -20.51 -0.73
C GLU A 286 -3.33 -19.60 -1.34
N ILE A 287 -4.49 -19.48 -0.69
CA ILE A 287 -5.56 -18.55 -1.13
C ILE A 287 -5.07 -17.11 -1.02
N LEU A 288 -4.30 -16.77 0.03
CA LEU A 288 -3.69 -15.44 0.17
C LEU A 288 -2.68 -15.16 -0.94
N TYR A 289 -1.80 -16.10 -1.29
CA TYR A 289 -0.87 -15.96 -2.41
C TYR A 289 -1.61 -15.79 -3.75
N LYS A 290 -2.60 -16.65 -4.05
CA LYS A 290 -3.45 -16.55 -5.25
C LYS A 290 -4.14 -15.17 -5.37
N ARG A 291 -4.54 -14.56 -4.24
CA ARG A 291 -5.11 -13.20 -4.18
C ARG A 291 -4.10 -12.10 -4.49
N VAL A 292 -2.85 -12.25 -4.05
CA VAL A 292 -1.74 -11.31 -4.35
C VAL A 292 -1.36 -11.39 -5.83
N ASP A 293 -1.20 -12.61 -6.35
CA ASP A 293 -0.97 -12.93 -7.76
C ASP A 293 -2.01 -12.27 -8.69
N MET A 294 -3.27 -12.38 -8.30
CA MET A 294 -4.40 -11.81 -9.02
C MET A 294 -4.30 -10.28 -9.09
N VAL A 295 -3.96 -9.60 -7.97
CA VAL A 295 -3.72 -8.14 -7.93
C VAL A 295 -2.51 -7.76 -8.79
N SER A 296 -1.42 -8.53 -8.72
CA SER A 296 -0.22 -8.33 -9.54
C SER A 296 -0.59 -8.24 -11.02
N ARG A 297 -1.28 -9.26 -11.55
CA ARG A 297 -1.75 -9.32 -12.94
C ARG A 297 -2.73 -8.20 -13.32
N TRP A 298 -3.44 -7.60 -12.36
CA TRP A 298 -4.33 -6.45 -12.65
C TRP A 298 -3.56 -5.13 -12.73
N LEU A 299 -2.48 -4.97 -11.96
CA LEU A 299 -1.56 -3.85 -12.11
C LEU A 299 -0.84 -3.94 -13.47
N ASP A 300 -0.30 -5.11 -13.81
CA ASP A 300 0.47 -5.32 -15.05
C ASP A 300 -0.36 -5.06 -16.32
N ARG A 301 -1.70 -5.22 -16.25
CA ARG A 301 -2.63 -4.96 -17.37
C ARG A 301 -2.85 -3.48 -17.73
N SER A 302 -2.44 -2.52 -16.91
CA SER A 302 -2.57 -1.09 -17.26
C SER A 302 -1.70 -0.19 -16.37
N PRO A 303 -0.84 0.68 -16.94
CA PRO A 303 0.08 1.53 -16.19
C PRO A 303 -0.61 2.57 -15.30
N ASN A 304 -1.88 2.88 -15.56
CA ASN A 304 -2.68 3.82 -14.77
C ASN A 304 -3.19 3.21 -13.44
N ARG A 305 -2.97 1.91 -13.22
CA ARG A 305 -3.38 1.21 -12.00
C ARG A 305 -2.27 1.23 -10.97
N TRP A 306 -2.67 1.43 -9.72
CA TRP A 306 -1.77 1.51 -8.57
C TRP A 306 -2.35 0.71 -7.41
N VAL A 307 -1.47 0.27 -6.52
CA VAL A 307 -1.82 -0.32 -5.22
C VAL A 307 -1.46 0.70 -4.12
N ALA A 308 -2.26 0.77 -3.06
CA ALA A 308 -1.98 1.68 -1.95
C ALA A 308 -0.70 1.28 -1.21
N PRO A 309 -0.01 2.20 -0.51
CA PRO A 309 1.10 1.84 0.38
C PRO A 309 0.70 0.74 1.38
N PRO A 310 1.62 -0.15 1.80
CA PRO A 310 1.27 -1.33 2.60
C PRO A 310 0.46 -1.05 3.87
N HIS A 311 0.79 0.00 4.63
CA HIS A 311 0.07 0.41 5.83
C HIS A 311 -1.41 0.73 5.53
N LEU A 312 -1.70 1.45 4.43
CA LEU A 312 -3.08 1.67 3.98
C LEU A 312 -3.71 0.41 3.36
N TYR A 313 -2.95 -0.38 2.62
CA TYR A 313 -3.48 -1.54 1.87
C TYR A 313 -3.95 -2.67 2.79
N PHE A 314 -3.27 -2.87 3.91
CA PHE A 314 -3.65 -3.82 4.97
C PHE A 314 -4.43 -3.17 6.12
N HIS A 315 -4.73 -1.87 6.06
CA HIS A 315 -5.54 -1.23 7.09
C HIS A 315 -6.93 -1.87 7.16
N PRO A 316 -7.43 -2.30 8.34
CA PRO A 316 -8.72 -2.97 8.47
C PRO A 316 -9.89 -2.10 7.98
N GLU A 317 -9.74 -0.78 8.03
CA GLU A 317 -10.76 0.19 7.60
C GLU A 317 -10.69 0.56 6.11
N ASN A 318 -9.71 0.07 5.34
CA ASN A 318 -9.61 0.37 3.91
C ASN A 318 -10.69 -0.38 3.09
N LYS A 319 -11.91 0.16 3.18
CA LYS A 319 -13.12 -0.33 2.49
C LYS A 319 -13.09 -0.06 0.98
N ARG A 320 -12.17 0.77 0.45
CA ARG A 320 -12.16 1.11 -0.99
C ARG A 320 -11.27 0.18 -1.81
N ASN A 321 -9.96 0.17 -1.51
CA ASN A 321 -8.91 -0.52 -2.29
C ASN A 321 -8.02 -1.43 -1.41
N GLY A 322 -8.46 -1.82 -0.21
CA GLY A 322 -7.68 -2.66 0.70
C GLY A 322 -7.66 -4.14 0.30
N PHE A 323 -6.66 -4.88 0.78
CA PHE A 323 -6.45 -6.30 0.46
C PHE A 323 -7.67 -7.18 0.78
N ASN A 324 -8.47 -6.83 1.79
CA ASN A 324 -9.69 -7.59 2.16
C ASN A 324 -10.70 -7.74 1.00
N LYS A 325 -10.78 -6.76 0.08
CA LYS A 325 -11.67 -6.85 -1.10
C LYS A 325 -11.23 -7.87 -2.14
N THR A 326 -9.95 -8.26 -2.17
CA THR A 326 -9.45 -9.24 -3.15
C THR A 326 -10.07 -10.62 -2.96
N TYR A 327 -10.63 -10.94 -1.78
CA TYR A 327 -11.33 -12.20 -1.55
C TYR A 327 -12.59 -12.35 -2.43
N GLN A 328 -13.40 -11.30 -2.55
CA GLN A 328 -14.60 -11.32 -3.42
C GLN A 328 -14.24 -11.48 -4.90
N TRP A 329 -13.12 -10.91 -5.33
CA TRP A 329 -12.63 -11.08 -6.69
C TRP A 329 -12.05 -12.48 -6.93
N PHE A 330 -11.35 -13.06 -5.94
CA PHE A 330 -10.89 -14.46 -5.97
C PHE A 330 -12.07 -15.43 -6.09
N LEU A 331 -13.11 -15.28 -5.26
CA LEU A 331 -14.34 -16.10 -5.37
C LEU A 331 -14.96 -16.03 -6.77
N LYS A 332 -15.09 -14.83 -7.34
CA LYS A 332 -15.57 -14.65 -8.72
C LYS A 332 -14.69 -15.35 -9.75
N GLN A 333 -13.37 -15.31 -9.59
CA GLN A 333 -12.44 -16.03 -10.49
C GLN A 333 -12.56 -17.56 -10.36
N GLU A 334 -12.68 -18.10 -9.15
CA GLU A 334 -12.81 -19.55 -8.95
C GLU A 334 -14.16 -20.08 -9.44
N ILE A 335 -15.26 -19.33 -9.25
CA ILE A 335 -16.56 -19.64 -9.85
C ILE A 335 -16.44 -19.65 -11.38
N LEU A 336 -15.88 -18.60 -11.98
CA LEU A 336 -15.72 -18.49 -13.42
C LEU A 336 -14.85 -19.62 -14.01
N LYS A 337 -13.76 -20.02 -13.33
CA LYS A 337 -12.94 -21.17 -13.73
C LYS A 337 -13.74 -22.47 -13.76
N LYS A 338 -14.57 -22.72 -12.73
CA LYS A 338 -15.47 -23.89 -12.68
C LYS A 338 -16.50 -23.85 -13.81
N GLU A 339 -17.11 -22.69 -14.07
CA GLU A 339 -18.10 -22.52 -15.13
C GLU A 339 -17.49 -22.71 -16.53
N ILE A 340 -16.33 -22.13 -16.81
CA ILE A 340 -15.60 -22.34 -18.08
C ILE A 340 -15.22 -23.81 -18.26
N ARG A 341 -14.68 -24.47 -17.23
CA ARG A 341 -14.39 -25.91 -17.25
C ARG A 341 -15.64 -26.73 -17.59
N ASN A 342 -16.77 -26.41 -16.94
CA ASN A 342 -18.03 -27.11 -17.16
C ASN A 342 -18.54 -26.92 -18.59
N GLN A 343 -18.45 -25.69 -19.13
CA GLN A 343 -18.79 -25.41 -20.53
C GLN A 343 -17.92 -26.22 -21.51
N ILE A 344 -16.59 -26.28 -21.31
CA ILE A 344 -15.67 -27.05 -22.16
C ILE A 344 -16.02 -28.55 -22.12
N LEU A 345 -16.32 -29.10 -20.94
CA LEU A 345 -16.71 -30.51 -20.78
C LEU A 345 -18.03 -30.82 -21.51
N ILE A 346 -19.02 -29.94 -21.40
CA ILE A 346 -20.32 -30.08 -22.10
C ILE A 346 -20.13 -29.94 -23.62
N GLN A 347 -19.34 -28.98 -24.09
CA GLN A 347 -19.02 -28.82 -25.51
C GLN A 347 -18.33 -30.05 -26.09
N LYS A 348 -17.40 -30.67 -25.34
CA LYS A 348 -16.75 -31.92 -25.73
C LYS A 348 -17.74 -33.09 -25.77
N ALA A 349 -18.63 -33.22 -24.80
CA ALA A 349 -19.69 -34.23 -24.83
C ALA A 349 -20.63 -34.02 -26.03
N ALA A 350 -20.99 -32.77 -26.34
CA ALA A 350 -21.82 -32.40 -27.48
C ALA A 350 -21.14 -32.70 -28.83
N SER A 351 -19.82 -32.51 -28.95
CA SER A 351 -19.09 -32.85 -30.18
C SER A 351 -19.00 -34.37 -30.38
N GLU A 352 -18.81 -35.14 -29.31
CA GLU A 352 -18.90 -36.60 -29.33
C GLU A 352 -20.30 -37.09 -29.78
N TRP A 353 -21.39 -36.45 -29.32
CA TRP A 353 -22.75 -36.74 -29.80
C TRP A 353 -22.97 -36.39 -31.28
N LYS A 354 -22.41 -35.27 -31.76
CA LYS A 354 -22.48 -34.89 -33.18
C LYS A 354 -21.71 -35.86 -34.08
N ALA A 355 -20.54 -36.34 -33.64
CA ALA A 355 -19.80 -37.38 -34.34
C ALA A 355 -20.57 -38.71 -34.35
N HIS A 356 -21.15 -39.09 -33.20
CA HIS A 356 -21.98 -40.30 -33.09
C HIS A 356 -23.20 -40.30 -34.02
N LYS A 357 -23.96 -39.19 -34.09
CA LYS A 357 -25.08 -39.02 -35.05
C LYS A 357 -24.63 -39.19 -36.52
N LYS A 358 -23.34 -38.99 -36.84
CA LYS A 358 -22.75 -39.18 -38.19
C LYS A 358 -22.11 -40.55 -38.40
N GLY A 359 -22.20 -41.47 -37.44
CA GLY A 359 -21.50 -42.76 -37.49
C GLY A 359 -19.98 -42.66 -37.37
N GLN A 360 -19.46 -41.57 -36.79
CA GLN A 360 -18.03 -41.25 -36.73
C GLN A 360 -17.50 -41.20 -35.29
N GLY A 361 -16.20 -41.49 -35.14
CA GLY A 361 -15.44 -41.26 -33.92
C GLY A 361 -15.42 -42.44 -32.94
N LYS A 362 -14.71 -42.27 -31.82
CA LYS A 362 -14.35 -43.35 -30.85
C LYS A 362 -15.52 -44.20 -30.35
N HIS A 363 -16.75 -43.65 -30.37
CA HIS A 363 -17.94 -44.31 -29.86
C HIS A 363 -18.97 -44.68 -30.94
N GLN A 364 -18.63 -44.64 -32.23
CA GLN A 364 -19.55 -44.91 -33.35
C GLN A 364 -20.30 -46.25 -33.22
N TYR A 365 -19.65 -47.30 -32.69
CA TYR A 365 -20.24 -48.62 -32.49
C TYR A 365 -21.08 -48.77 -31.20
N LYS A 366 -21.20 -47.73 -30.37
CA LYS A 366 -21.98 -47.76 -29.12
C LYS A 366 -23.41 -47.31 -29.37
N THR A 367 -24.37 -47.84 -28.61
CA THR A 367 -25.74 -47.32 -28.66
C THR A 367 -25.82 -45.91 -28.05
N ARG A 368 -26.85 -45.13 -28.38
CA ARG A 368 -27.09 -43.80 -27.80
C ARG A 368 -27.11 -43.86 -26.26
N LEU A 369 -27.75 -44.88 -25.68
CA LEU A 369 -27.81 -45.10 -24.24
C LEU A 369 -26.43 -45.43 -23.63
N GLN A 370 -25.61 -46.24 -24.30
CA GLN A 370 -24.25 -46.54 -23.87
C GLN A 370 -23.35 -45.29 -23.90
N LEU A 371 -23.44 -44.47 -24.96
CA LEU A 371 -22.71 -43.20 -25.04
C LEU A 371 -23.12 -42.25 -23.91
N PHE A 372 -24.43 -42.12 -23.66
CA PHE A 372 -24.95 -41.32 -22.55
C PHE A 372 -24.35 -41.76 -21.20
N ARG A 373 -24.37 -43.06 -20.89
CA ARG A 373 -23.85 -43.61 -19.63
C ARG A 373 -22.34 -43.41 -19.48
N ILE A 374 -21.56 -43.62 -20.54
CA ILE A 374 -20.11 -43.39 -20.55
C ILE A 374 -19.80 -41.91 -20.22
N GLN A 375 -20.53 -40.98 -20.85
CA GLN A 375 -20.35 -39.55 -20.60
C GLN A 375 -20.83 -39.14 -19.20
N GLN A 376 -21.97 -39.66 -18.72
CA GLN A 376 -22.49 -39.41 -17.37
C GLN A 376 -21.49 -39.88 -16.30
N GLN A 377 -20.94 -41.09 -16.43
CA GLN A 377 -19.91 -41.64 -15.53
C GLN A 377 -18.60 -40.84 -15.58
N ARG A 378 -18.19 -40.35 -16.76
CA ARG A 378 -17.01 -39.48 -16.91
C ARG A 378 -17.22 -38.11 -16.25
N LEU A 379 -18.44 -37.57 -16.27
CA LEU A 379 -18.75 -36.26 -15.68
C LEU A 379 -18.98 -36.35 -14.16
N SER A 380 -19.50 -37.46 -13.64
CA SER A 380 -19.72 -37.65 -12.20
C SER A 380 -18.40 -37.69 -11.40
N GLN A 381 -17.29 -38.10 -12.02
CA GLN A 381 -15.93 -38.02 -11.43
C GLN A 381 -15.54 -36.60 -10.97
N TYR A 382 -16.19 -35.56 -11.48
CA TYR A 382 -15.93 -34.17 -11.05
C TYR A 382 -16.71 -33.73 -9.81
N HIS A 383 -17.57 -34.58 -9.25
CA HIS A 383 -18.33 -34.31 -8.01
C HIS A 383 -19.11 -32.98 -8.04
N ASP A 384 -19.59 -32.60 -9.22
CA ASP A 384 -20.29 -31.34 -9.51
C ASP A 384 -21.68 -31.66 -10.05
N GLN A 385 -22.70 -31.60 -9.19
CA GLN A 385 -24.07 -31.93 -9.56
C GLN A 385 -24.64 -30.95 -10.60
N ARG A 386 -24.25 -29.66 -10.52
CA ARG A 386 -24.66 -28.64 -11.50
C ARG A 386 -24.08 -28.93 -12.90
N LEU A 387 -22.88 -29.52 -12.99
CA LEU A 387 -22.32 -30.01 -14.26
C LEU A 387 -23.16 -31.15 -14.86
N LEU A 388 -23.58 -32.11 -14.04
CA LEU A 388 -24.46 -33.21 -14.49
C LEU A 388 -25.82 -32.68 -14.95
N ASP A 389 -26.49 -31.83 -14.16
CA ASP A 389 -27.77 -31.22 -14.53
C ASP A 389 -27.70 -30.45 -15.86
N LEU A 390 -26.62 -29.68 -16.07
CA LEU A 390 -26.39 -28.93 -17.30
C LEU A 390 -26.10 -29.85 -18.49
N TYR A 391 -25.35 -30.93 -18.29
CA TYR A 391 -25.10 -31.94 -19.31
C TYR A 391 -26.40 -32.66 -19.70
N GLU A 392 -27.18 -33.14 -18.75
CA GLU A 392 -28.45 -33.85 -19.02
C GLU A 392 -29.46 -32.95 -19.75
N LYS A 393 -29.59 -31.68 -19.32
CA LYS A 393 -30.36 -30.66 -20.05
C LYS A 393 -29.85 -30.41 -21.47
N SER A 394 -28.53 -30.47 -21.69
CA SER A 394 -27.95 -30.32 -23.03
C SER A 394 -28.24 -31.53 -23.93
N VAL A 395 -28.18 -32.75 -23.39
CA VAL A 395 -28.45 -33.99 -24.12
C VAL A 395 -29.93 -34.09 -24.47
N TYR A 396 -30.84 -33.76 -23.54
CA TYR A 396 -32.28 -33.73 -23.81
C TYR A 396 -32.61 -32.86 -25.02
N LYS A 397 -32.01 -31.66 -25.10
CA LYS A 397 -32.13 -30.77 -26.28
C LYS A 397 -31.52 -31.35 -27.56
N MET A 398 -30.43 -32.12 -27.48
CA MET A 398 -29.79 -32.74 -28.65
C MET A 398 -30.43 -34.07 -29.09
N VAL A 399 -31.32 -34.64 -28.27
CA VAL A 399 -32.03 -35.90 -28.53
C VAL A 399 -33.43 -35.63 -29.09
N ASN A 400 -34.09 -34.57 -28.64
CA ASN A 400 -35.42 -34.13 -29.07
C ASN A 400 -35.39 -33.04 -30.16
N LEU A 401 -34.20 -32.83 -30.76
CA LEU A 401 -33.91 -32.14 -32.02
C LEU A 401 -33.10 -33.10 -32.92
#